data_AF-A0A1F9G0P0-F1
#
_entry.id   AF-A0A1F9G0P0-F1
#
_cell.length_a   1.000
_cell.length_b   1.000
_cell.length_c   1.000
_cell.angle_alpha   90.00
_cell.angle_beta   90.00
_cell.angle_gamma   90.00
#
_symmetry.space_group_name_H-M   'P 1'
#
loop_
_entity.id
_entity.type
_entity.pdbx_description
1 polymer ?
#
loop_
_entity_poly.entity_id
_entity_poly.type
_entity_poly.pdbx_seq_one_letter_code
_entity_poly.pdbx_strand_id
1 'polypeptide(L)'
;MGSHYRRFIQNEGVPLYEGSALENLATLPLGDWERRGGKAAYTRLGNQENLNLQIVEIPPKGELKPERHIYEAVMYVMSGTGATTIWQEGEPKRTMEWGEGALLAIPLNAWHQEFNSSGDKPCRVLFGTNMAQVINLYHNLDFVFDNPFVFAERFSYAMDRDYTEKAKHWNKRLFETNFIADIRNFALDAWEERGTRTSMMRLYMGNASSQIHVLEVSEGTYVTAHRHGAGAHVIVIEGEGYEYLFNPGDERNPEKRRKLPVRPYAVIAPRLNEFHQHFNTGRGPFRQLAFKGWDKNLAASVNSSGNYDPVGAARSGNPLAPAIKLRYDQEDPRIREEYYGELERNGINLRLEPIDQGPG
;
A
#
# COMPACT_ATOMS: atom_id res chain seq x y z
N MET A 1 -29.08 1.82 -4.84
CA MET A 1 -28.49 0.49 -4.54
C MET A 1 -26.97 0.63 -4.50
N GLY A 2 -26.31 0.29 -3.41
CA GLY A 2 -24.83 0.24 -3.33
C GLY A 2 -24.26 -0.97 -4.09
N SER A 3 -22.94 -0.98 -4.30
CA SER A 3 -22.18 -2.12 -4.89
C SER A 3 -22.28 -3.38 -4.02
N HIS A 4 -21.90 -4.53 -4.58
CA HIS A 4 -21.92 -5.80 -3.84
C HIS A 4 -20.91 -5.80 -2.70
N TYR A 5 -19.76 -5.16 -2.90
CA TYR A 5 -18.78 -4.93 -1.83
C TYR A 5 -19.37 -4.14 -0.65
N ARG A 6 -20.09 -3.04 -0.91
CA ARG A 6 -20.72 -2.25 0.16
C ARG A 6 -21.79 -3.03 0.92
N ARG A 7 -22.57 -3.87 0.22
CA ARG A 7 -23.56 -4.76 0.85
C ARG A 7 -22.88 -5.84 1.70
N PHE A 8 -21.77 -6.41 1.21
CA PHE A 8 -20.96 -7.34 1.98
C PHE A 8 -20.54 -6.71 3.32
N ILE A 9 -19.91 -5.54 3.29
CA ILE A 9 -19.47 -4.85 4.52
C ILE A 9 -20.63 -4.51 5.45
N GLN A 10 -21.76 -4.08 4.88
CA GLN A 10 -22.98 -3.82 5.66
C GLN A 10 -23.46 -5.08 6.38
N ASN A 11 -23.39 -6.25 5.73
CA ASN A 11 -23.77 -7.54 6.33
C ASN A 11 -22.74 -8.03 7.36
N GLU A 12 -21.45 -7.71 7.18
CA GLU A 12 -20.42 -7.97 8.19
C GLU A 12 -20.65 -7.15 9.47
N GLY A 13 -21.45 -6.08 9.42
CA GLY A 13 -21.80 -5.27 10.59
C GLY A 13 -20.67 -4.36 11.09
N VAL A 14 -19.66 -4.10 10.26
CA VAL A 14 -18.47 -3.32 10.64
C VAL A 14 -18.35 -1.99 9.88
N PRO A 15 -17.55 -1.01 10.37
CA PRO A 15 -17.40 0.28 9.72
C PRO A 15 -16.84 0.21 8.29
N LEU A 16 -17.36 1.08 7.42
CA LEU A 16 -16.80 1.39 6.10
C LEU A 16 -16.27 2.83 6.10
N TYR A 17 -14.96 3.00 5.96
CA TYR A 17 -14.32 4.31 5.85
C TYR A 17 -14.14 4.72 4.38
N GLU A 18 -14.62 5.91 4.03
CA GLU A 18 -14.53 6.46 2.67
C GLU A 18 -13.76 7.79 2.65
N GLY A 19 -13.27 8.18 1.47
CA GLY A 19 -12.57 9.46 1.27
C GLY A 19 -11.29 9.30 0.46
N SER A 20 -10.48 10.36 0.42
CA SER A 20 -9.15 10.34 -0.23
C SER A 20 -7.99 10.28 0.77
N ALA A 21 -8.29 10.37 2.06
CA ALA A 21 -7.30 10.33 3.14
C ALA A 21 -7.96 9.88 4.45
N LEU A 22 -7.23 9.11 5.25
CA LEU A 22 -7.54 8.84 6.65
C LEU A 22 -6.30 9.14 7.49
N GLU A 23 -6.50 9.77 8.64
CA GLU A 23 -5.39 10.30 9.45
C GLU A 23 -4.54 9.21 10.09
N ASN A 24 -5.14 8.13 10.60
CA ASN A 24 -4.40 7.07 11.29
C ASN A 24 -5.18 5.74 11.31
N LEU A 25 -4.76 4.79 10.48
CA LEU A 25 -5.34 3.44 10.41
C LEU A 25 -5.18 2.63 11.70
N ALA A 26 -4.17 2.92 12.53
CA ALA A 26 -3.89 2.20 13.77
C ALA A 26 -4.87 2.57 14.90
N THR A 27 -5.57 3.71 14.80
CA THR A 27 -6.49 4.19 15.84
C THR A 27 -7.95 4.31 15.39
N LEU A 28 -8.26 4.03 14.12
CA LEU A 28 -9.64 4.02 13.64
C LEU A 28 -10.54 3.11 14.50
N PRO A 29 -11.75 3.56 14.86
CA PRO A 29 -12.74 2.68 15.49
C PRO A 29 -13.01 1.44 14.62
N LEU A 30 -13.05 0.27 15.26
CA LEU A 30 -13.38 -1.00 14.60
C LEU A 30 -14.67 -1.58 15.20
N GLY A 31 -15.43 -2.30 14.38
CA GLY A 31 -16.62 -3.04 14.82
C GLY A 31 -16.29 -4.48 15.20
N ASP A 32 -17.10 -5.09 16.06
CA ASP A 32 -16.98 -6.52 16.35
C ASP A 32 -17.22 -7.33 15.08
N TRP A 33 -16.37 -8.33 14.84
CA TRP A 33 -16.33 -9.03 13.57
C TRP A 33 -16.68 -10.50 13.73
N GLU A 34 -17.95 -10.85 13.62
CA GLU A 34 -18.44 -12.20 13.92
C GLU A 34 -17.82 -13.28 13.03
N ARG A 35 -17.67 -12.99 11.72
CA ARG A 35 -17.23 -13.95 10.71
C ARG A 35 -15.86 -14.54 11.00
N ARG A 36 -14.89 -13.69 11.34
CA ARG A 36 -13.50 -14.10 11.65
C ARG A 36 -13.16 -13.98 13.14
N GLY A 37 -14.05 -13.48 13.98
CA GLY A 37 -13.67 -13.09 15.34
C GLY A 37 -12.84 -11.79 15.36
N GLY A 38 -12.58 -11.26 16.55
CA GLY A 38 -11.86 -9.99 16.72
C GLY A 38 -12.69 -8.78 16.30
N LYS A 39 -12.00 -7.74 15.81
CA LYS A 39 -12.63 -6.52 15.30
C LYS A 39 -12.12 -6.18 13.91
N ALA A 40 -12.96 -5.54 13.10
CA ALA A 40 -12.57 -5.11 11.76
C ALA A 40 -13.18 -3.76 11.34
N ALA A 41 -12.58 -3.18 10.30
CA ALA A 41 -13.18 -2.15 9.47
C ALA A 41 -12.64 -2.31 8.04
N TYR A 42 -13.41 -1.79 7.08
CA TYR A 42 -13.03 -1.81 5.68
C TYR A 42 -12.95 -0.40 5.13
N THR A 43 -12.27 -0.24 4.00
CA THR A 43 -12.16 1.06 3.33
C THR A 43 -12.67 1.04 1.90
N ARG A 44 -13.25 2.15 1.46
CA ARG A 44 -13.49 2.47 0.05
C ARG A 44 -12.88 3.84 -0.25
N LEU A 45 -11.56 3.87 -0.44
CA LEU A 45 -10.82 5.12 -0.64
C LEU A 45 -10.66 5.45 -2.13
N GLY A 46 -10.49 6.74 -2.43
CA GLY A 46 -10.31 7.25 -3.78
C GLY A 46 -11.53 7.12 -4.69
N ASN A 47 -12.72 6.86 -4.11
CA ASN A 47 -13.98 6.59 -4.83
C ASN A 47 -13.87 5.45 -5.87
N GLN A 48 -13.13 4.39 -5.54
CA GLN A 48 -12.95 3.21 -6.38
C GLN A 48 -13.15 1.92 -5.56
N GLU A 49 -13.29 0.79 -6.25
CA GLU A 49 -13.49 -0.54 -5.64
C GLU A 49 -12.65 -1.62 -6.36
N ASN A 50 -11.48 -1.24 -6.90
CA ASN A 50 -10.46 -2.15 -7.43
C ASN A 50 -9.54 -2.68 -6.32
N LEU A 51 -9.33 -1.87 -5.28
CA LEU A 51 -8.53 -2.17 -4.09
C LEU A 51 -9.30 -1.73 -2.84
N ASN A 52 -9.10 -2.44 -1.74
CA ASN A 52 -9.48 -1.97 -0.42
C ASN A 52 -8.41 -2.30 0.61
N LEU A 53 -8.46 -1.58 1.73
CA LEU A 53 -7.81 -1.95 2.96
C LEU A 53 -8.85 -2.58 3.91
N GLN A 54 -8.40 -3.57 4.65
CA GLN A 54 -9.12 -4.19 5.75
C GLN A 54 -8.25 -4.05 6.99
N ILE A 55 -8.74 -3.33 7.99
CA ILE A 55 -8.06 -3.13 9.26
C ILE A 55 -8.64 -4.16 10.21
N VAL A 56 -7.78 -4.97 10.82
CA VAL A 56 -8.19 -6.04 11.75
C VAL A 56 -7.45 -5.89 13.07
N GLU A 57 -8.16 -6.15 14.15
CA GLU A 57 -7.59 -6.21 15.49
C GLU A 57 -7.87 -7.58 16.13
N ILE A 58 -6.80 -8.22 16.58
CA ILE A 58 -6.83 -9.52 17.25
C ILE A 58 -6.61 -9.26 18.74
N PRO A 59 -7.52 -9.67 19.63
CA PRO A 59 -7.40 -9.40 21.06
C PRO A 59 -6.13 -10.05 21.65
N PRO A 60 -5.61 -9.58 22.80
CA PRO A 60 -4.47 -10.19 23.48
C PRO A 60 -4.65 -11.71 23.65
N LYS A 61 -3.63 -12.50 23.28
CA LYS A 61 -3.67 -13.98 23.30
C LYS A 61 -4.82 -14.60 22.48
N GLY A 62 -5.45 -13.82 21.61
CA GLY A 62 -6.57 -14.25 20.79
C GLY A 62 -6.13 -14.77 19.43
N GLU A 63 -7.11 -15.26 18.69
CA GLU A 63 -6.97 -15.75 17.34
C GLU A 63 -8.17 -15.31 16.50
N LEU A 64 -7.97 -15.22 15.19
CA LEU A 64 -9.08 -15.18 14.24
C LEU A 64 -9.54 -16.61 13.95
N LYS A 65 -10.78 -16.76 13.51
CA LYS A 65 -11.28 -18.01 12.92
C LYS A 65 -10.56 -18.23 11.59
N PRO A 66 -10.30 -19.48 11.17
CA PRO A 66 -9.75 -19.77 9.85
C PRO A 66 -10.62 -19.21 8.71
N GLU A 67 -10.00 -18.75 7.63
CA GLU A 67 -10.68 -18.55 6.35
C GLU A 67 -9.79 -18.96 5.18
N ARG A 68 -10.40 -19.02 4.00
CA ARG A 68 -9.73 -18.98 2.70
C ARG A 68 -10.52 -18.06 1.79
N HIS A 69 -9.89 -17.60 0.71
CA HIS A 69 -10.57 -16.68 -0.19
C HIS A 69 -10.00 -16.64 -1.62
N ILE A 70 -10.89 -16.39 -2.59
CA ILE A 70 -10.55 -16.07 -3.99
C ILE A 70 -10.39 -14.55 -4.17
N TYR A 71 -9.47 -13.97 -3.43
CA TYR A 71 -8.92 -12.64 -3.70
C TYR A 71 -7.48 -12.60 -3.21
N GLU A 72 -6.73 -11.62 -3.67
CA GLU A 72 -5.34 -11.46 -3.32
C GLU A 72 -5.21 -10.59 -2.06
N ALA A 73 -4.32 -10.98 -1.15
CA ALA A 73 -4.13 -10.27 0.10
C ALA A 73 -2.65 -10.25 0.53
N VAL A 74 -2.20 -9.07 0.95
CA VAL A 74 -0.92 -8.93 1.65
C VAL A 74 -1.17 -8.24 2.98
N MET A 75 -0.73 -8.91 4.04
CA MET A 75 -0.81 -8.46 5.42
C MET A 75 0.38 -7.54 5.74
N TYR A 76 0.10 -6.44 6.44
CA TYR A 76 1.06 -5.55 7.07
C TYR A 76 0.74 -5.44 8.56
N VAL A 77 1.73 -5.75 9.41
CA VAL A 77 1.57 -5.69 10.87
C VAL A 77 1.86 -4.27 11.34
N MET A 78 0.82 -3.53 11.74
CA MET A 78 0.97 -2.16 12.26
C MET A 78 1.36 -2.14 13.73
N SER A 79 0.95 -3.13 14.52
CA SER A 79 1.38 -3.27 15.92
C SER A 79 1.22 -4.69 16.45
N GLY A 80 2.09 -5.04 17.40
CA GLY A 80 2.06 -6.32 18.10
C GLY A 80 2.95 -7.39 17.46
N THR A 81 2.86 -8.61 18.01
CA THR A 81 3.57 -9.80 17.54
C THR A 81 2.63 -10.99 17.55
N GLY A 82 2.85 -11.92 16.63
CA GLY A 82 1.93 -13.02 16.41
C GLY A 82 2.42 -13.98 15.36
N ALA A 83 1.50 -14.81 14.90
CA ALA A 83 1.78 -15.82 13.90
C ALA A 83 0.63 -15.94 12.91
N THR A 84 0.93 -16.36 11.68
CA THR A 84 -0.06 -16.79 10.70
C THR A 84 0.21 -18.23 10.35
N THR A 85 -0.81 -19.08 10.49
CA THR A 85 -0.75 -20.48 10.02
C THR A 85 -1.45 -20.59 8.67
N ILE A 86 -0.83 -21.24 7.69
CA ILE A 86 -1.28 -21.36 6.29
C ILE A 86 -1.26 -22.84 5.88
N TRP A 87 -2.27 -23.31 5.15
CA TRP A 87 -2.33 -24.68 4.64
C TRP A 87 -3.27 -24.85 3.44
N GLN A 88 -3.07 -25.92 2.68
CA GLN A 88 -4.08 -26.45 1.77
C GLN A 88 -4.86 -27.58 2.43
N GLU A 89 -6.08 -27.83 1.96
CA GLU A 89 -6.90 -28.94 2.43
C GLU A 89 -6.15 -30.27 2.22
N GLY A 90 -6.02 -31.08 3.28
CA GLY A 90 -5.29 -32.35 3.24
C GLY A 90 -3.76 -32.25 3.24
N GLU A 91 -3.19 -31.04 3.33
CA GLU A 91 -1.73 -30.83 3.43
C GLU A 91 -1.31 -30.40 4.85
N PRO A 92 -0.03 -30.57 5.23
CA PRO A 92 0.47 -30.08 6.51
C PRO A 92 0.38 -28.55 6.62
N LYS A 93 0.23 -28.08 7.87
CA LYS A 93 0.19 -26.65 8.19
C LYS A 93 1.59 -26.05 8.29
N ARG A 94 1.75 -24.82 7.81
CA ARG A 94 2.93 -23.98 8.03
C ARG A 94 2.57 -22.80 8.92
N THR A 95 3.41 -22.50 9.92
CA THR A 95 3.27 -21.30 10.74
C THR A 95 4.43 -20.34 10.50
N MET A 96 4.11 -19.05 10.33
CA MET A 96 5.07 -17.97 10.19
C MET A 96 4.88 -16.95 11.32
N GLU A 97 5.92 -16.72 12.10
CA GLU A 97 5.94 -15.69 13.13
C GLU A 97 6.22 -14.33 12.52
N TRP A 98 5.58 -13.30 13.06
CA TRP A 98 5.71 -11.93 12.62
C TRP A 98 5.69 -10.95 13.80
N GLY A 99 6.25 -9.77 13.57
CA GLY A 99 6.21 -8.64 14.50
C GLY A 99 5.82 -7.36 13.78
N GLU A 100 5.79 -6.26 14.53
CA GLU A 100 5.49 -4.94 13.97
C GLU A 100 6.42 -4.60 12.79
N GLY A 101 5.82 -4.10 11.71
CA GLY A 101 6.50 -3.79 10.46
C GLY A 101 6.53 -4.96 9.47
N ALA A 102 6.14 -6.16 9.86
CA ALA A 102 6.21 -7.31 8.97
C ALA A 102 5.22 -7.22 7.80
N LEU A 103 5.64 -7.72 6.63
CA LEU A 103 4.79 -8.03 5.50
C LEU A 103 4.72 -9.54 5.26
N LEU A 104 3.52 -10.04 5.00
CA LEU A 104 3.28 -11.43 4.64
C LEU A 104 2.25 -11.50 3.52
N ALA A 105 2.59 -12.20 2.43
CA ALA A 105 1.60 -12.53 1.42
C ALA A 105 0.74 -13.72 1.85
N ILE A 106 -0.57 -13.55 1.81
CA ILE A 106 -1.53 -14.62 2.04
C ILE A 106 -1.81 -15.31 0.70
N PRO A 107 -1.51 -16.61 0.55
CA PRO A 107 -1.66 -17.27 -0.74
C PRO A 107 -3.13 -17.41 -1.14
N LEU A 108 -3.39 -17.26 -2.44
CA LEU A 108 -4.73 -17.31 -3.01
C LEU A 108 -5.42 -18.64 -2.69
N ASN A 109 -6.60 -18.57 -2.08
CA ASN A 109 -7.46 -19.69 -1.69
C ASN A 109 -6.82 -20.78 -0.82
N ALA A 110 -5.66 -20.51 -0.20
CA ALA A 110 -5.16 -21.34 0.89
C ALA A 110 -5.91 -21.00 2.18
N TRP A 111 -6.10 -21.98 3.06
CA TRP A 111 -6.57 -21.69 4.40
C TRP A 111 -5.51 -20.91 5.18
N HIS A 112 -5.94 -19.94 5.97
CA HIS A 112 -5.07 -19.21 6.88
C HIS A 112 -5.78 -18.84 8.18
N GLN A 113 -4.97 -18.65 9.23
CA GLN A 113 -5.43 -18.23 10.55
C GLN A 113 -4.35 -17.39 11.24
N GLU A 114 -4.73 -16.22 11.75
CA GLU A 114 -3.85 -15.31 12.47
C GLU A 114 -4.04 -15.42 13.99
N PHE A 115 -2.92 -15.35 14.71
CA PHE A 115 -2.83 -15.48 16.16
C PHE A 115 -2.08 -14.28 16.73
N ASN A 116 -2.57 -13.73 17.85
CA ASN A 116 -1.89 -12.70 18.60
C ASN A 116 -1.09 -13.34 19.76
N SER A 117 0.23 -13.27 19.67
CA SER A 117 1.15 -13.78 20.72
C SER A 117 1.42 -12.75 21.82
N SER A 118 0.94 -11.51 21.67
CA SER A 118 1.07 -10.46 22.68
C SER A 118 0.18 -10.76 23.90
N GLY A 119 0.78 -10.65 25.09
CA GLY A 119 0.13 -11.07 26.34
C GLY A 119 -0.90 -10.09 26.90
N ASP A 120 -0.77 -8.80 26.61
CA ASP A 120 -1.49 -7.70 27.25
C ASP A 120 -2.07 -6.66 26.28
N LYS A 121 -1.65 -6.69 25.01
CA LYS A 121 -2.09 -5.74 23.99
C LYS A 121 -2.65 -6.43 22.75
N PRO A 122 -3.62 -5.82 22.05
CA PRO A 122 -4.09 -6.32 20.78
C PRO A 122 -3.00 -6.21 19.70
N CYS A 123 -3.08 -7.08 18.70
CA CYS A 123 -2.37 -6.91 17.44
C CYS A 123 -3.26 -6.13 16.47
N ARG A 124 -2.67 -5.15 15.78
CA ARG A 124 -3.34 -4.39 14.72
C ARG A 124 -2.69 -4.72 13.39
N VAL A 125 -3.45 -5.32 12.49
CA VAL A 125 -2.98 -5.73 11.17
C VAL A 125 -3.80 -5.07 10.06
N LEU A 126 -3.16 -4.82 8.94
CA LEU A 126 -3.75 -4.24 7.74
C LEU A 126 -3.63 -5.24 6.60
N PHE A 127 -4.72 -5.59 5.94
CA PHE A 127 -4.68 -6.32 4.69
C PHE A 127 -4.98 -5.36 3.55
N GLY A 128 -4.02 -5.23 2.61
CA GLY A 128 -4.30 -4.65 1.31
C GLY A 128 -4.81 -5.77 0.39
N THR A 129 -5.98 -5.59 -0.22
CA THR A 129 -6.64 -6.64 -1.01
C THR A 129 -7.35 -6.12 -2.26
N ASN A 130 -7.61 -6.99 -3.23
CA ASN A 130 -8.57 -6.73 -4.33
C ASN A 130 -9.97 -7.32 -4.04
N MET A 131 -10.31 -7.55 -2.77
CA MET A 131 -11.58 -8.17 -2.37
C MET A 131 -12.78 -7.39 -2.92
N ALA A 132 -12.76 -6.05 -2.86
CA ALA A 132 -13.83 -5.23 -3.40
C ALA A 132 -14.09 -5.51 -4.89
N GLN A 133 -13.03 -5.68 -5.68
CA GLN A 133 -13.11 -5.98 -7.10
C GLN A 133 -13.71 -7.37 -7.34
N VAL A 134 -13.23 -8.36 -6.61
CA VAL A 134 -13.66 -9.76 -6.70
C VAL A 134 -15.13 -9.90 -6.34
N ILE A 135 -15.55 -9.33 -5.20
CA ILE A 135 -16.95 -9.43 -4.74
C ILE A 135 -17.89 -8.76 -5.75
N ASN A 136 -17.50 -7.62 -6.33
CA ASN A 136 -18.24 -6.95 -7.39
C ASN A 136 -18.16 -7.65 -8.75
N LEU A 137 -17.22 -8.57 -8.96
CA LEU A 137 -17.13 -9.33 -10.20
C LEU A 137 -18.04 -10.55 -10.13
N TYR A 138 -17.93 -11.34 -9.07
CA TYR A 138 -18.62 -12.63 -8.97
C TYR A 138 -20.01 -12.54 -8.38
N HIS A 139 -20.28 -11.52 -7.55
CA HIS A 139 -21.56 -11.35 -6.86
C HIS A 139 -22.04 -12.59 -6.08
N ASN A 140 -21.10 -13.45 -5.66
CA ASN A 140 -21.37 -14.73 -5.01
C ASN A 140 -20.33 -14.96 -3.91
N LEU A 141 -20.75 -14.86 -2.65
CA LEU A 141 -19.84 -14.96 -1.50
C LEU A 141 -19.39 -16.41 -1.26
N ASP A 142 -20.24 -17.40 -1.53
CA ASP A 142 -19.87 -18.82 -1.43
C ASP A 142 -18.74 -19.16 -2.42
N PHE A 143 -18.80 -18.61 -3.63
CA PHE A 143 -17.70 -18.74 -4.59
C PHE A 143 -16.42 -18.02 -4.11
N VAL A 144 -16.55 -16.90 -3.40
CA VAL A 144 -15.40 -16.13 -2.93
C VAL A 144 -14.74 -16.78 -1.71
N PHE A 145 -15.50 -17.32 -0.77
CA PHE A 145 -14.98 -17.80 0.52
C PHE A 145 -15.02 -19.34 0.69
N ASP A 146 -15.92 -20.04 0.00
CA ASP A 146 -16.15 -21.48 0.21
C ASP A 146 -15.79 -22.35 -1.01
N ASN A 147 -15.14 -21.79 -2.03
CA ASN A 147 -14.75 -22.53 -3.22
C ASN A 147 -13.61 -23.54 -2.93
N PRO A 148 -13.77 -24.83 -3.26
CA PRO A 148 -12.79 -25.88 -2.95
C PRO A 148 -11.60 -25.96 -3.91
N PHE A 149 -11.51 -25.11 -4.92
CA PHE A 149 -10.44 -25.16 -5.92
C PHE A 149 -9.07 -24.84 -5.31
N VAL A 150 -8.09 -25.70 -5.56
CA VAL A 150 -6.72 -25.55 -5.05
C VAL A 150 -5.82 -24.95 -6.13
N PHE A 151 -5.32 -23.73 -5.87
CA PHE A 151 -4.31 -23.09 -6.72
C PHE A 151 -2.90 -23.55 -6.30
N ALA A 152 -2.56 -24.81 -6.60
CA ALA A 152 -1.30 -25.43 -6.16
C ALA A 152 -0.05 -24.69 -6.67
N GLU A 153 -0.15 -24.00 -7.80
CA GLU A 153 0.88 -23.12 -8.38
C GLU A 153 1.09 -21.82 -7.59
N ARG A 154 0.13 -21.43 -6.77
CA ARG A 154 0.21 -20.28 -5.87
C ARG A 154 0.78 -20.69 -4.51
N PHE A 155 0.31 -21.82 -3.98
CA PHE A 155 0.84 -22.43 -2.76
C PHE A 155 0.45 -23.90 -2.64
N SER A 156 1.43 -24.71 -2.27
CA SER A 156 1.27 -26.07 -1.73
C SER A 156 2.39 -26.32 -0.72
N TYR A 157 2.22 -27.28 0.18
CA TYR A 157 3.24 -27.66 1.16
C TYR A 157 4.55 -28.10 0.51
N ALA A 158 4.50 -28.70 -0.68
CA ALA A 158 5.69 -29.04 -1.45
C ALA A 158 6.54 -27.80 -1.83
N MET A 159 5.92 -26.63 -1.89
CA MET A 159 6.56 -25.34 -2.15
C MET A 159 6.80 -24.53 -0.87
N ASP A 160 6.51 -25.04 0.32
CA ASP A 160 6.54 -24.28 1.59
C ASP A 160 7.86 -23.54 1.81
N ARG A 161 8.98 -24.24 1.60
CA ARG A 161 10.31 -23.66 1.75
C ARG A 161 10.52 -22.49 0.78
N ASP A 162 10.18 -22.69 -0.49
CA ASP A 162 10.28 -21.64 -1.50
C ASP A 162 9.29 -20.52 -1.18
N TYR A 163 8.08 -20.81 -0.71
CA TYR A 163 7.12 -19.79 -0.35
C TYR A 163 7.63 -18.92 0.80
N THR A 164 8.24 -19.51 1.82
CA THR A 164 8.66 -18.77 3.03
C THR A 164 10.07 -18.18 2.97
N GLU A 165 10.99 -18.77 2.19
CA GLU A 165 12.40 -18.37 2.12
C GLU A 165 12.77 -17.64 0.81
N LYS A 166 11.89 -17.60 -0.19
CA LYS A 166 12.18 -16.92 -1.46
C LYS A 166 12.50 -15.45 -1.23
N ALA A 167 13.69 -15.06 -1.65
CA ALA A 167 14.16 -13.69 -1.65
C ALA A 167 15.02 -13.51 -2.90
N LYS A 168 14.54 -12.72 -3.86
CA LYS A 168 15.25 -12.48 -5.11
C LYS A 168 15.11 -11.05 -5.60
N HIS A 169 16.23 -10.35 -5.69
CA HIS A 169 16.33 -9.07 -6.39
C HIS A 169 16.49 -9.37 -7.89
N TRP A 170 15.44 -9.15 -8.68
CA TRP A 170 15.41 -9.56 -10.09
C TRP A 170 16.05 -8.54 -11.03
N ASN A 171 15.71 -7.27 -10.83
CA ASN A 171 16.07 -6.14 -11.66
C ASN A 171 16.11 -4.90 -10.75
N LYS A 172 16.59 -3.75 -11.27
CA LYS A 172 16.52 -2.47 -10.56
C LYS A 172 15.12 -2.26 -9.94
N ARG A 173 14.99 -1.98 -8.65
CA ARG A 173 13.71 -1.69 -7.97
C ARG A 173 12.65 -2.81 -8.08
N LEU A 174 13.02 -4.07 -8.27
CA LEU A 174 12.10 -5.22 -8.24
C LEU A 174 12.65 -6.35 -7.37
N PHE A 175 11.96 -6.64 -6.27
CA PHE A 175 12.29 -7.71 -5.34
C PHE A 175 11.13 -8.69 -5.21
N GLU A 176 11.42 -9.97 -5.25
CA GLU A 176 10.47 -11.05 -5.03
C GLU A 176 10.69 -11.67 -3.65
N THR A 177 9.61 -11.71 -2.86
CA THR A 177 9.55 -12.39 -1.55
C THR A 177 8.10 -12.52 -1.12
N ASN A 178 7.78 -13.47 -0.24
CA ASN A 178 6.46 -13.54 0.39
C ASN A 178 6.47 -13.11 1.86
N PHE A 179 7.66 -12.83 2.41
CA PHE A 179 7.80 -12.39 3.78
C PHE A 179 8.93 -11.36 3.93
N ILE A 180 8.64 -10.30 4.69
CA ILE A 180 9.62 -9.29 5.10
C ILE A 180 9.39 -9.06 6.59
N ALA A 181 10.41 -9.27 7.42
CA ALA A 181 10.28 -9.16 8.87
C ALA A 181 9.98 -7.73 9.34
N ASP A 182 10.57 -6.72 8.69
CA ASP A 182 10.24 -5.31 8.90
C ASP A 182 10.47 -4.50 7.62
N ILE A 183 9.39 -4.06 6.99
CA ILE A 183 9.45 -3.30 5.74
C ILE A 183 10.08 -1.91 5.91
N ARG A 184 10.05 -1.35 7.13
CA ARG A 184 10.66 -0.05 7.43
C ARG A 184 12.18 -0.09 7.31
N ASN A 185 12.79 -1.25 7.52
CA ASN A 185 14.24 -1.44 7.41
C ASN A 185 14.66 -2.07 6.07
N PHE A 186 13.73 -2.28 5.14
CA PHE A 186 14.02 -2.93 3.87
C PHE A 186 14.89 -2.05 2.95
N ALA A 187 15.87 -2.65 2.29
CA ALA A 187 16.79 -1.93 1.40
C ALA A 187 16.08 -1.52 0.09
N LEU A 188 16.30 -0.28 -0.34
CA LEU A 188 15.66 0.30 -1.52
C LEU A 188 16.71 0.70 -2.56
N ASP A 189 16.34 0.61 -3.83
CA ASP A 189 17.19 1.06 -4.93
C ASP A 189 16.92 2.54 -5.22
N ALA A 190 17.94 3.30 -5.61
CA ALA A 190 17.78 4.71 -5.98
C ALA A 190 16.79 4.91 -7.14
N TRP A 191 15.97 5.96 -7.04
CA TRP A 191 14.97 6.36 -8.04
C TRP A 191 15.20 7.81 -8.52
N GLU A 192 16.37 8.08 -9.07
CA GLU A 192 16.74 9.41 -9.59
C GLU A 192 15.72 9.99 -10.57
N GLU A 193 15.06 9.15 -11.38
CA GLU A 193 14.03 9.62 -12.31
C GLU A 193 12.82 10.22 -11.58
N ARG A 194 12.60 9.92 -10.29
CA ARG A 194 11.47 10.41 -9.50
C ARG A 194 11.78 11.65 -8.66
N GLY A 195 13.04 11.87 -8.35
CA GLY A 195 13.49 13.05 -7.61
C GLY A 195 14.83 12.83 -6.92
N THR A 196 15.47 13.92 -6.55
CA THR A 196 16.74 13.92 -5.82
C THR A 196 16.57 13.21 -4.48
N ARG A 197 17.47 12.26 -4.20
CA ARG A 197 17.51 11.48 -2.93
C ARG A 197 16.20 10.73 -2.64
N THR A 198 15.66 10.10 -3.67
CA THR A 198 14.50 9.20 -3.57
C THR A 198 14.92 7.78 -3.87
N SER A 199 14.30 6.82 -3.21
CA SER A 199 14.55 5.39 -3.42
C SER A 199 13.24 4.61 -3.39
N MET A 200 13.22 3.46 -4.06
CA MET A 200 12.02 2.63 -4.17
C MET A 200 12.38 1.15 -4.25
N MET A 201 11.48 0.31 -3.77
CA MET A 201 11.44 -1.10 -4.14
C MET A 201 10.02 -1.52 -4.47
N ARG A 202 9.82 -2.21 -5.60
CA ARG A 202 8.58 -2.93 -5.88
C ARG A 202 8.71 -4.37 -5.39
N LEU A 203 7.64 -4.87 -4.81
CA LEU A 203 7.57 -6.20 -4.23
C LEU A 203 6.66 -7.08 -5.09
N TYR A 204 7.20 -8.20 -5.56
CA TYR A 204 6.44 -9.29 -6.12
C TYR A 204 6.24 -10.34 -5.03
N MET A 205 4.99 -10.48 -4.56
CA MET A 205 4.66 -11.34 -3.41
C MET A 205 3.45 -12.23 -3.71
N GLY A 206 3.44 -13.42 -3.11
CA GLY A 206 2.35 -14.41 -3.16
C GLY A 206 2.17 -15.10 -4.50
N ASN A 207 3.17 -15.04 -5.40
CA ASN A 207 3.02 -15.31 -6.83
C ASN A 207 1.82 -14.54 -7.46
N ALA A 208 1.46 -13.39 -6.88
CA ALA A 208 0.28 -12.61 -7.24
C ALA A 208 0.58 -11.56 -8.31
N SER A 209 -0.45 -11.04 -8.98
CA SER A 209 -0.32 -9.81 -9.78
C SER A 209 -0.24 -8.53 -8.90
N SER A 210 0.14 -8.66 -7.63
CA SER A 210 0.16 -7.55 -6.68
C SER A 210 1.17 -6.48 -7.09
N GLN A 211 0.71 -5.24 -7.14
CA GLN A 211 1.58 -4.08 -7.33
C GLN A 211 1.80 -3.40 -5.98
N ILE A 212 2.78 -3.89 -5.23
CA ILE A 212 3.17 -3.34 -3.93
C ILE A 212 4.53 -2.67 -4.09
N HIS A 213 4.71 -1.52 -3.45
CA HIS A 213 6.03 -0.90 -3.38
C HIS A 213 6.22 -0.10 -2.12
N VAL A 214 7.49 0.09 -1.78
CA VAL A 214 7.93 1.08 -0.80
C VAL A 214 8.58 2.22 -1.55
N LEU A 215 8.18 3.44 -1.24
CA LEU A 215 8.85 4.68 -1.63
C LEU A 215 9.50 5.29 -0.39
N GLU A 216 10.70 5.80 -0.54
CA GLU A 216 11.36 6.63 0.44
C GLU A 216 11.73 7.99 -0.15
N VAL A 217 11.40 9.04 0.60
CA VAL A 217 11.83 10.40 0.36
C VAL A 217 12.78 10.78 1.49
N SER A 218 14.06 11.03 1.17
CA SER A 218 15.06 11.37 2.17
C SER A 218 14.78 12.71 2.89
N GLU A 219 15.45 12.92 4.02
CA GLU A 219 15.45 14.21 4.72
C GLU A 219 15.81 15.37 3.79
N GLY A 220 15.04 16.46 3.86
CA GLY A 220 15.31 17.71 3.15
C GLY A 220 15.02 17.68 1.65
N THR A 221 14.23 16.71 1.17
CA THR A 221 13.75 16.64 -0.21
C THR A 221 12.25 16.32 -0.29
N TYR A 222 11.66 16.52 -1.46
CA TYR A 222 10.30 16.13 -1.81
C TYR A 222 10.25 15.66 -3.25
N VAL A 223 9.26 14.86 -3.61
CA VAL A 223 9.00 14.46 -5.01
C VAL A 223 7.95 15.36 -5.63
N THR A 224 8.09 15.70 -6.90
CA THR A 224 7.13 16.57 -7.59
C THR A 224 5.74 15.95 -7.71
N ALA A 225 4.74 16.81 -7.90
CA ALA A 225 3.38 16.38 -8.10
C ALA A 225 3.28 15.45 -9.32
N HIS A 226 2.50 14.39 -9.18
CA HIS A 226 2.24 13.46 -10.26
C HIS A 226 0.83 12.88 -10.12
N ARG A 227 0.29 12.37 -11.22
CA ARG A 227 -1.02 11.72 -11.26
C ARG A 227 -0.93 10.39 -11.99
N HIS A 228 -1.86 9.50 -11.67
CA HIS A 228 -2.06 8.24 -12.36
C HIS A 228 -3.53 7.77 -12.22
N GLY A 229 -3.86 6.62 -12.80
CA GLY A 229 -5.15 5.95 -12.58
C GLY A 229 -5.48 5.76 -11.09
N ALA A 230 -6.77 5.74 -10.75
CA ALA A 230 -7.19 5.43 -9.38
C ALA A 230 -6.75 4.02 -8.97
N GLY A 231 -6.47 3.81 -7.68
CA GLY A 231 -6.22 2.47 -7.13
C GLY A 231 -5.09 2.38 -6.11
N ALA A 232 -4.20 3.38 -6.03
CA ALA A 232 -3.15 3.38 -5.00
C ALA A 232 -3.72 3.74 -3.61
N HIS A 233 -3.39 2.95 -2.59
CA HIS A 233 -3.56 3.29 -1.18
C HIS A 233 -2.17 3.35 -0.58
N VAL A 234 -1.72 4.56 -0.25
CA VAL A 234 -0.35 4.87 0.18
C VAL A 234 -0.37 5.10 1.68
N ILE A 235 0.21 4.18 2.43
CA ILE A 235 0.30 4.24 3.89
C ILE A 235 1.68 4.75 4.27
N VAL A 236 1.74 5.79 5.10
CA VAL A 236 3.01 6.19 5.72
C VAL A 236 3.40 5.15 6.76
N ILE A 237 4.62 4.63 6.68
CA ILE A 237 5.13 3.58 7.60
C ILE A 237 6.30 4.08 8.45
N GLU A 238 6.93 5.20 8.07
CA GLU A 238 8.01 5.84 8.82
C GLU A 238 8.13 7.32 8.44
N GLY A 239 8.60 8.13 9.39
CA GLY A 239 8.85 9.56 9.21
C GLY A 239 7.59 10.41 9.31
N GLU A 240 7.72 11.70 9.00
CA GLU A 240 6.61 12.64 9.00
C GLU A 240 6.74 13.66 7.88
N GLY A 241 5.61 14.19 7.45
CA GLY A 241 5.55 15.02 6.27
C GLY A 241 4.17 15.60 6.03
N TYR A 242 3.96 16.03 4.80
CA TYR A 242 2.63 16.31 4.29
C TYR A 242 2.52 15.88 2.84
N GLU A 243 1.28 15.70 2.38
CA GLU A 243 0.96 15.53 0.98
C GLU A 243 0.12 16.69 0.46
N TYR A 244 0.30 17.02 -0.82
CA TYR A 244 -0.69 17.84 -1.53
C TYR A 244 -1.56 16.96 -2.40
N LEU A 245 -2.85 17.28 -2.46
CA LEU A 245 -3.80 16.78 -3.46
C LEU A 245 -4.45 17.95 -4.21
N PHE A 246 -4.51 17.86 -5.53
CA PHE A 246 -5.22 18.82 -6.38
C PHE A 246 -5.62 18.22 -7.72
N ASN A 247 -6.61 18.82 -8.40
CA ASN A 247 -7.07 18.34 -9.70
C ASN A 247 -6.23 18.91 -10.85
N PRO A 248 -6.21 18.24 -12.02
CA PRO A 248 -5.68 18.83 -13.24
C PRO A 248 -6.34 20.19 -13.54
N GLY A 249 -5.54 21.19 -13.89
CA GLY A 249 -5.98 22.58 -14.08
C GLY A 249 -5.87 23.46 -12.83
N ASP A 250 -5.65 22.88 -11.65
CA ASP A 250 -5.47 23.60 -10.39
C ASP A 250 -3.98 23.66 -9.95
N GLU A 251 -3.04 23.33 -10.84
CA GLU A 251 -1.59 23.21 -10.54
C GLU A 251 -1.04 24.47 -9.86
N ARG A 252 -1.53 25.66 -10.26
CA ARG A 252 -1.13 26.97 -9.74
C ARG A 252 -2.20 27.63 -8.85
N ASN A 253 -3.16 26.87 -8.33
CA ASN A 253 -4.23 27.39 -7.48
C ASN A 253 -4.08 26.90 -6.02
N PRO A 254 -3.56 27.74 -5.10
CA PRO A 254 -3.31 27.33 -3.72
C PRO A 254 -4.62 27.04 -2.97
N GLU A 255 -5.72 27.75 -3.27
CA GLU A 255 -7.02 27.58 -2.60
C GLU A 255 -7.64 26.21 -2.87
N LYS A 256 -7.27 25.58 -3.98
CA LYS A 256 -7.73 24.24 -4.36
C LYS A 256 -6.69 23.15 -4.10
N ARG A 257 -5.53 23.52 -3.56
CA ARG A 257 -4.47 22.59 -3.18
C ARG A 257 -4.68 22.17 -1.73
N ARG A 258 -5.09 20.93 -1.53
CA ARG A 258 -5.30 20.37 -0.19
C ARG A 258 -3.97 19.93 0.40
N LYS A 259 -3.52 20.59 1.48
CA LYS A 259 -2.40 20.13 2.31
C LYS A 259 -2.90 19.12 3.34
N LEU A 260 -2.27 17.96 3.40
CA LEU A 260 -2.62 16.87 4.31
C LEU A 260 -1.38 16.52 5.13
N PRO A 261 -1.29 16.90 6.41
CA PRO A 261 -0.24 16.41 7.30
C PRO A 261 -0.33 14.88 7.39
N VAL A 262 0.80 14.20 7.31
CA VAL A 262 0.86 12.74 7.37
C VAL A 262 1.97 12.26 8.31
N ARG A 263 1.64 11.21 9.06
CA ARG A 263 2.49 10.51 10.02
C ARG A 263 2.26 9.01 9.89
N PRO A 264 3.05 8.13 10.55
CA PRO A 264 2.86 6.70 10.42
C PRO A 264 1.41 6.28 10.63
N TYR A 265 0.94 5.41 9.75
CA TYR A 265 -0.43 4.90 9.61
C TYR A 265 -1.45 5.86 9.00
N ALA A 266 -1.07 7.09 8.62
CA ALA A 266 -1.88 7.89 7.70
C ALA A 266 -1.94 7.18 6.33
N VAL A 267 -3.12 7.20 5.68
CA VAL A 267 -3.29 6.68 4.33
C VAL A 267 -3.81 7.77 3.41
N ILE A 268 -3.19 7.88 2.24
CA ILE A 268 -3.63 8.73 1.14
C ILE A 268 -4.01 7.85 -0.06
N ALA A 269 -5.17 8.12 -0.64
CA ALA A 269 -5.69 7.43 -1.81
C ALA A 269 -6.17 8.48 -2.82
N PRO A 270 -5.28 8.94 -3.72
CA PRO A 270 -5.62 9.90 -4.74
C PRO A 270 -6.76 9.38 -5.62
N ARG A 271 -7.69 10.27 -5.96
CA ARG A 271 -8.75 9.96 -6.93
C ARG A 271 -8.18 9.83 -8.34
N LEU A 272 -9.00 9.34 -9.26
CA LEU A 272 -8.63 9.23 -10.66
C LEU A 272 -8.08 10.56 -11.19
N ASN A 273 -6.85 10.54 -11.70
CA ASN A 273 -6.14 11.70 -12.24
C ASN A 273 -5.87 12.85 -11.25
N GLU A 274 -6.07 12.65 -9.95
CA GLU A 274 -5.72 13.64 -8.93
C GLU A 274 -4.18 13.71 -8.80
N PHE A 275 -3.63 14.91 -8.94
CA PHE A 275 -2.23 15.14 -8.65
C PHE A 275 -1.99 14.97 -7.16
N HIS A 276 -0.90 14.27 -6.84
CA HIS A 276 -0.44 14.09 -5.49
C HIS A 276 1.07 14.22 -5.39
N GLN A 277 1.51 14.67 -4.22
CA GLN A 277 2.89 15.11 -4.00
C GLN A 277 3.32 14.78 -2.58
N HIS A 278 4.56 14.36 -2.38
CA HIS A 278 5.03 13.82 -1.10
C HIS A 278 6.23 14.62 -0.60
N PHE A 279 6.08 15.22 0.59
CA PHE A 279 7.09 16.09 1.20
C PHE A 279 7.59 15.50 2.51
N ASN A 280 8.90 15.27 2.61
CA ASN A 280 9.52 14.92 3.88
C ASN A 280 9.89 16.20 4.63
N THR A 281 9.24 16.44 5.77
CA THR A 281 9.55 17.56 6.67
C THR A 281 10.10 17.08 8.01
N GLY A 282 10.34 15.78 8.17
CA GLY A 282 10.89 15.17 9.38
C GLY A 282 12.40 14.91 9.28
N ARG A 283 13.00 14.55 10.41
CA ARG A 283 14.38 14.03 10.44
C ARG A 283 14.38 12.57 9.98
N GLY A 284 15.37 12.20 9.18
CA GLY A 284 15.47 10.84 8.64
C GLY A 284 14.55 10.54 7.44
N PRO A 285 14.32 9.27 7.11
CA PRO A 285 13.55 8.89 5.93
C PRO A 285 12.04 9.03 6.15
N PHE A 286 11.33 9.46 5.10
CA PHE A 286 9.88 9.39 5.01
C PHE A 286 9.52 8.21 4.10
N ARG A 287 8.99 7.13 4.68
CA ARG A 287 8.71 5.88 3.97
C ARG A 287 7.22 5.63 3.83
N GLN A 288 6.84 5.16 2.65
CA GLN A 288 5.46 4.93 2.28
C GLN A 288 5.29 3.56 1.64
N LEU A 289 4.42 2.73 2.19
CA LEU A 289 4.00 1.46 1.62
C LEU A 289 2.74 1.68 0.78
N ALA A 290 2.81 1.36 -0.50
CA ALA A 290 1.72 1.58 -1.43
C ALA A 290 1.19 0.26 -1.98
N PHE A 291 -0.13 0.07 -1.85
CA PHE A 291 -0.89 -0.97 -2.53
C PHE A 291 -1.57 -0.36 -3.76
N LYS A 292 -1.17 -0.76 -4.98
CA LYS A 292 -1.61 -0.12 -6.23
C LYS A 292 -2.63 -0.93 -7.05
N GLY A 293 -2.86 -2.18 -6.70
CA GLY A 293 -3.85 -3.05 -7.33
C GLY A 293 -3.26 -4.34 -7.91
N TRP A 294 -4.10 -5.07 -8.65
CA TRP A 294 -3.84 -6.39 -9.24
C TRP A 294 -4.28 -6.41 -10.71
N ASP A 295 -3.52 -5.74 -11.58
CA ASP A 295 -3.83 -5.60 -13.01
C ASP A 295 -3.21 -6.75 -13.85
N LYS A 296 -3.88 -7.09 -14.96
CA LYS A 296 -3.60 -8.17 -15.91
C LYS A 296 -2.32 -7.98 -16.73
N ASN A 297 -1.88 -6.74 -16.88
CA ASN A 297 -0.53 -6.47 -17.34
C ASN A 297 0.28 -6.17 -16.07
N LEU A 298 1.49 -6.73 -15.95
CA LEU A 298 2.55 -6.27 -15.03
C LEU A 298 2.70 -7.07 -13.74
N ALA A 299 3.52 -8.13 -13.81
CA ALA A 299 4.60 -8.28 -12.83
C ALA A 299 5.17 -6.88 -12.60
N ALA A 300 5.20 -6.44 -11.34
CA ALA A 300 5.56 -5.08 -11.00
C ALA A 300 6.75 -4.62 -11.86
N SER A 301 6.55 -3.60 -12.72
CA SER A 301 7.54 -3.09 -13.68
C SER A 301 7.60 -3.71 -15.09
N VAL A 302 6.52 -4.07 -15.80
CA VAL A 302 6.59 -4.13 -17.30
C VAL A 302 5.93 -2.90 -17.97
N ASN A 303 5.67 -2.87 -19.27
CA ASN A 303 4.82 -1.86 -19.90
C ASN A 303 3.68 -2.54 -20.66
N SER A 304 2.86 -1.78 -21.37
CA SER A 304 1.76 -2.36 -22.18
C SER A 304 2.24 -3.32 -23.28
N SER A 305 3.55 -3.33 -23.58
CA SER A 305 4.20 -4.24 -24.52
C SER A 305 4.90 -5.42 -23.83
N GLY A 306 4.75 -5.58 -22.52
CA GLY A 306 5.35 -6.67 -21.75
C GLY A 306 6.83 -6.48 -21.37
N ASN A 307 7.44 -5.34 -21.70
CA ASN A 307 8.86 -5.08 -21.42
C ASN A 307 9.08 -4.41 -20.08
N TYR A 308 10.16 -4.75 -19.37
CA TYR A 308 10.48 -4.17 -18.08
C TYR A 308 10.55 -2.62 -18.12
N ASP A 309 9.79 -1.94 -17.24
CA ASP A 309 9.65 -0.48 -17.13
C ASP A 309 10.07 0.01 -15.74
N PRO A 310 11.31 0.49 -15.59
CA PRO A 310 11.79 1.02 -14.32
C PRO A 310 11.19 2.39 -13.96
N VAL A 311 10.68 3.14 -14.96
CA VAL A 311 10.33 4.57 -14.83
C VAL A 311 8.95 4.77 -14.20
N GLY A 312 7.94 3.98 -14.59
CA GLY A 312 6.62 4.02 -13.97
C GLY A 312 5.98 5.42 -13.95
N ALA A 313 5.58 5.89 -12.76
CA ALA A 313 4.94 7.19 -12.57
C ALA A 313 5.90 8.40 -12.61
N ALA A 314 7.17 8.19 -12.95
CA ALA A 314 8.18 9.24 -13.04
C ALA A 314 8.25 9.93 -14.43
N ARG A 315 7.26 9.73 -15.30
CA ARG A 315 7.22 10.23 -16.68
C ARG A 315 6.73 11.68 -16.75
N SER A 316 7.43 12.58 -17.43
CA SER A 316 7.09 14.02 -17.53
C SER A 316 6.88 14.54 -18.95
N GLY A 317 6.52 13.65 -19.89
CA GLY A 317 6.42 13.96 -21.32
C GLY A 317 5.00 14.33 -21.75
N ASN A 318 4.21 13.33 -22.12
CA ASN A 318 2.89 13.52 -22.71
C ASN A 318 1.83 13.89 -21.64
N PRO A 319 1.23 15.10 -21.68
CA PRO A 319 0.16 15.52 -20.76
C PRO A 319 -1.10 14.66 -20.82
N LEU A 320 -1.31 13.93 -21.92
CA LEU A 320 -2.42 13.00 -22.12
C LEU A 320 -2.10 11.57 -21.67
N ALA A 321 -0.89 11.33 -21.14
CA ALA A 321 -0.52 10.00 -20.64
C ALA A 321 -1.39 9.60 -19.43
N PRO A 322 -1.61 8.28 -19.24
CA PRO A 322 -2.31 7.75 -18.08
C PRO A 322 -1.56 7.98 -16.76
N ALA A 323 -0.25 8.25 -16.82
CA ALA A 323 0.55 8.70 -15.69
C ALA A 323 1.51 9.81 -16.13
N ILE A 324 1.56 10.90 -15.35
CA ILE A 324 2.45 12.04 -15.60
C ILE A 324 2.91 12.64 -14.27
N LYS A 325 4.18 13.07 -14.21
CA LYS A 325 4.72 13.98 -13.19
C LYS A 325 4.93 15.37 -13.78
N LEU A 326 4.71 16.40 -12.96
CA LEU A 326 5.19 17.74 -13.23
C LEU A 326 6.71 17.77 -13.02
N ARG A 327 7.41 18.55 -13.84
CA ARG A 327 8.80 18.88 -13.56
C ARG A 327 8.88 20.02 -12.53
N TYR A 328 10.01 20.14 -11.84
CA TYR A 328 10.21 21.18 -10.83
C TYR A 328 10.15 22.62 -11.40
N ASP A 329 10.46 22.83 -12.69
CA ASP A 329 10.34 24.13 -13.38
C ASP A 329 8.89 24.48 -13.76
N GLN A 330 8.00 23.48 -13.78
CA GLN A 330 6.58 23.65 -14.09
C GLN A 330 5.72 23.80 -12.83
N GLU A 331 6.28 23.47 -11.67
CA GLU A 331 5.65 23.59 -10.37
C GLU A 331 5.28 25.04 -10.04
N ASP A 332 4.24 25.22 -9.24
CA ASP A 332 3.94 26.51 -8.63
C ASP A 332 5.07 26.90 -7.64
N PRO A 333 5.78 28.03 -7.86
CA PRO A 333 6.92 28.42 -7.02
C PRO A 333 6.61 28.46 -5.52
N ARG A 334 5.36 28.78 -5.15
CA ARG A 334 4.89 28.83 -3.76
C ARG A 334 5.02 27.49 -3.03
N ILE A 335 4.94 26.36 -3.74
CA ILE A 335 5.12 25.03 -3.15
C ILE A 335 6.51 24.92 -2.51
N ARG A 336 7.52 25.39 -3.23
CA ARG A 336 8.91 25.34 -2.79
C ARG A 336 9.16 26.31 -1.65
N GLU A 337 8.66 27.53 -1.76
CA GLU A 337 8.75 28.54 -0.70
C GLU A 337 8.13 28.02 0.61
N GLU A 338 6.95 27.41 0.52
CA GLU A 338 6.28 26.80 1.68
C GLU A 338 7.09 25.64 2.26
N TYR A 339 7.62 24.75 1.41
CA TYR A 339 8.46 23.65 1.85
C TYR A 339 9.73 24.13 2.56
N TYR A 340 10.38 25.17 2.04
CA TYR A 340 11.58 25.75 2.67
C TYR A 340 11.25 26.32 4.05
N GLY A 341 10.11 27.00 4.18
CA GLY A 341 9.63 27.47 5.47
C GLY A 341 9.35 26.33 6.46
N GLU A 342 8.85 25.17 6.00
CA GLU A 342 8.68 23.99 6.87
C GLU A 342 10.02 23.40 7.32
N LEU A 343 11.00 23.28 6.41
CA LEU A 343 12.33 22.79 6.75
C LEU A 343 13.04 23.69 7.76
N GLU A 344 12.96 25.01 7.57
CA GLU A 344 13.53 25.98 8.50
C GLU A 344 12.88 25.87 9.89
N ARG A 345 11.54 25.80 9.95
CA ARG A 345 10.80 25.59 11.22
C ARG A 345 11.23 24.33 11.96
N ASN A 346 11.58 23.27 11.22
CA ASN A 346 11.97 21.98 11.79
C ASN A 346 13.48 21.84 11.99
N GLY A 347 14.28 22.86 11.63
CA GLY A 347 15.73 22.85 11.73
C GLY A 347 16.37 21.76 10.86
N ILE A 348 15.87 21.60 9.64
CA ILE A 348 16.32 20.62 8.65
C ILE A 348 16.96 21.36 7.46
N ASN A 349 18.10 20.87 7.00
CA ASN A 349 18.76 21.43 5.84
C ASN A 349 18.06 21.00 4.56
N LEU A 350 17.88 21.94 3.63
CA LEU A 350 17.49 21.64 2.26
C LEU A 350 18.55 20.74 1.58
N ARG A 351 18.11 19.66 0.96
CA ARG A 351 18.96 18.69 0.24
C ARG A 351 18.45 18.40 -1.18
N LEU A 352 17.83 19.39 -1.79
CA LEU A 352 17.52 19.39 -3.22
C LEU A 352 18.71 19.97 -3.99
N GLU A 353 19.04 19.37 -5.12
CA GLU A 353 19.93 20.04 -6.06
C GLU A 353 19.25 21.32 -6.56
N PRO A 354 20.02 22.40 -6.82
CA PRO A 354 19.48 23.54 -7.54
C PRO A 354 18.88 23.01 -8.84
N ILE A 355 17.56 23.13 -8.99
CA ILE A 355 16.91 22.81 -10.24
C ILE A 355 17.57 23.72 -11.26
N ASP A 356 18.20 23.11 -12.26
CA ASP A 356 18.85 23.80 -13.35
C ASP A 356 17.86 24.84 -13.89
N GLN A 357 18.03 26.10 -13.48
CA GLN A 357 17.24 27.24 -13.93
C GLN A 357 17.84 27.71 -15.26
N GLY A 358 18.09 26.76 -16.16
CA GLY A 358 18.54 27.05 -17.51
C GLY A 358 17.54 28.00 -18.18
N PRO A 359 18.01 29.02 -18.91
CA PRO A 359 17.13 29.98 -19.55
C PRO A 359 16.23 29.23 -20.54
N GLY A 360 14.95 29.61 -20.57
CA GLY A 360 13.94 29.03 -21.43
C GLY A 360 14.16 29.20 -22.93
#